data_AF-A0A1H8UJ18-F1
#
_entry.id   AF-A0A1H8UJ18-F1
#
_cell.length_a   1.000
_cell.length_b   1.000
_cell.length_c   1.000
_cell.angle_alpha   90.00
_cell.angle_beta   90.00
_cell.angle_gamma   90.00
#
_symmetry.space_group_name_H-M   'P 1'
#
loop_
_entity.id
_entity.type
_entity.pdbx_description
1 polymer ?
#
loop_
_entity_poly.entity_id
_entity_poly.type
_entity_poly.pdbx_seq_one_letter_code
_entity_poly.pdbx_strand_id
1 'polypeptide(L)'
;MFTRFAGLFFREEEPNLLVITSHSSERSFEIRLRLNADNIVFHDMKKNKTIPVNKGCQVLITSSQGITRGQNPITSSEIYIKNGDELHLLCSFVVFEELNDLRKTGCYKLAEHIANILKDKYGVKWEYKNCIDTPEKQKEFNLGILLMILIWIITFSVIYLQAKHS
;
A
#
# COMPACT_ATOMS: atom_id res chain seq x y z
N MET A 1 -9.91 -16.85 -16.39
CA MET A 1 -9.12 -17.69 -15.45
C MET A 1 -9.01 -16.92 -14.13
N PHE A 2 -9.19 -17.58 -12.98
CA PHE A 2 -9.12 -16.93 -11.66
C PHE A 2 -7.85 -17.38 -10.95
N THR A 3 -7.07 -16.43 -10.43
CA THR A 3 -5.86 -16.70 -9.65
C THR A 3 -6.06 -16.21 -8.23
N ARG A 4 -5.79 -17.07 -7.25
CA ARG A 4 -5.99 -16.76 -5.82
C ARG A 4 -4.66 -16.43 -5.14
N PHE A 5 -4.65 -15.34 -4.39
CA PHE A 5 -3.50 -14.84 -3.65
C PHE A 5 -3.92 -14.49 -2.21
N ALA A 6 -3.66 -15.38 -1.23
CA ALA A 6 -3.96 -15.12 0.19
C ALA A 6 -5.36 -14.56 0.48
N GLY A 7 -6.40 -15.16 -0.12
CA GLY A 7 -7.78 -14.69 0.06
C GLY A 7 -8.19 -13.51 -0.83
N LEU A 8 -7.26 -12.93 -1.60
CA LEU A 8 -7.55 -12.05 -2.72
C LEU A 8 -7.76 -12.88 -4.00
N PHE A 9 -8.76 -12.49 -4.78
CA PHE A 9 -9.11 -13.11 -6.05
C PHE A 9 -8.77 -12.15 -7.18
N PHE A 10 -7.85 -12.56 -8.03
CA PHE A 10 -7.45 -11.85 -9.23
C PHE A 10 -8.08 -12.49 -10.45
N ARG A 11 -8.61 -11.66 -11.35
CA ARG A 11 -9.13 -12.08 -12.65
C ARG A 11 -8.91 -10.99 -13.70
N GLU A 12 -8.71 -11.41 -14.94
CA GLU A 12 -8.79 -10.53 -16.10
C GLU A 12 -10.15 -10.77 -16.75
N GLU A 13 -11.02 -9.74 -16.75
CA GLU A 13 -12.40 -9.85 -17.27
C GLU A 13 -12.49 -9.52 -18.77
N GLU A 14 -11.78 -8.48 -19.19
CA GLU A 14 -11.65 -8.02 -20.58
C GLU A 14 -10.16 -7.85 -20.87
N PRO A 15 -9.73 -7.85 -22.15
CA PRO A 15 -8.36 -7.47 -22.49
C PRO A 15 -8.04 -6.16 -21.80
N ASN A 16 -7.01 -6.18 -20.94
CA ASN A 16 -6.53 -5.01 -20.21
C ASN A 16 -7.38 -4.54 -19.02
N LEU A 17 -8.38 -5.31 -18.58
CA LEU A 17 -9.15 -5.02 -17.37
C LEU A 17 -8.80 -6.04 -16.29
N LEU A 18 -7.98 -5.62 -15.33
CA LEU A 18 -7.63 -6.43 -14.17
C LEU A 18 -8.60 -6.14 -13.04
N VAL A 19 -9.16 -7.19 -12.44
CA VAL A 19 -10.08 -7.06 -11.30
C VAL A 19 -9.54 -7.85 -10.11
N ILE A 20 -9.42 -7.17 -8.98
CA ILE A 20 -8.99 -7.73 -7.70
C ILE A 20 -10.16 -7.62 -6.73
N THR A 21 -10.54 -8.73 -6.16
CA THR A 21 -11.62 -8.80 -5.17
C THR A 21 -11.14 -9.43 -3.89
N SER A 22 -11.68 -8.97 -2.78
CA SER A 22 -11.58 -9.65 -1.49
C SER A 22 -12.99 -9.90 -0.97
N HIS A 23 -13.23 -11.13 -0.54
CA HIS A 23 -14.48 -11.54 0.09
C HIS A 23 -14.16 -12.02 1.52
N SER A 24 -13.83 -11.09 2.40
CA SER A 24 -13.79 -11.37 3.84
C SER A 24 -15.14 -10.99 4.47
N SER A 25 -15.50 -11.66 5.56
CA SER A 25 -16.73 -11.40 6.32
C SER A 25 -16.80 -9.98 6.88
N GLU A 26 -15.67 -9.30 7.03
CA GLU A 26 -15.59 -7.98 7.66
C GLU A 26 -15.42 -6.83 6.66
N ARG A 27 -14.73 -7.06 5.52
CA ARG A 27 -14.45 -6.01 4.52
C ARG A 27 -14.32 -6.61 3.12
N SER A 28 -15.42 -6.63 2.38
CA SER A 28 -15.41 -6.91 0.95
C SER A 28 -14.99 -5.69 0.15
N PHE A 29 -14.12 -5.85 -0.85
CA PHE A 29 -13.76 -4.80 -1.79
C PHE A 29 -13.58 -5.35 -3.21
N GLU A 30 -13.70 -4.44 -4.18
CA GLU A 30 -13.37 -4.69 -5.57
C GLU A 30 -12.54 -3.52 -6.12
N ILE A 31 -11.34 -3.81 -6.58
CA ILE A 31 -10.45 -2.89 -7.28
C ILE A 31 -10.42 -3.30 -8.74
N ARG A 32 -10.63 -2.34 -9.63
CA ARG A 32 -10.51 -2.50 -11.09
C ARG A 32 -9.37 -1.63 -11.61
N LEU A 33 -8.45 -2.23 -12.36
CA LEU A 33 -7.37 -1.56 -13.04
C LEU A 33 -7.57 -1.72 -14.55
N ARG A 34 -7.95 -0.64 -15.23
CA ARG A 34 -8.03 -0.62 -16.69
C ARG A 34 -6.72 -0.09 -17.25
N LEU A 35 -6.00 -0.94 -17.96
CA LEU A 35 -4.71 -0.64 -18.55
C LEU A 35 -4.96 -0.07 -19.96
N ASN A 36 -4.74 1.22 -20.18
CA ASN A 36 -4.84 1.84 -21.52
C ASN A 36 -3.46 1.91 -22.18
N ALA A 37 -3.32 2.56 -23.35
CA ALA A 37 -2.02 2.69 -24.01
C ALA A 37 -1.04 3.57 -23.20
N ASP A 38 -1.55 4.66 -22.60
CA ASP A 38 -0.71 5.73 -22.04
C ASP A 38 -1.01 6.01 -20.55
N ASN A 39 -1.94 5.27 -19.96
CA ASN A 39 -2.35 5.44 -18.57
C ASN A 39 -2.98 4.17 -17.99
N ILE A 40 -3.06 4.15 -16.67
CA ILE A 40 -3.80 3.15 -15.91
C ILE A 40 -4.94 3.88 -15.18
N VAL A 41 -6.16 3.41 -15.36
CA VAL A 41 -7.34 3.89 -14.63
C VAL A 41 -7.61 2.92 -13.49
N PHE A 42 -7.38 3.39 -12.27
CA PHE A 42 -7.78 2.74 -11.03
C PHE A 42 -9.21 3.13 -10.67
N HIS A 43 -10.02 2.15 -10.33
CA HIS A 43 -11.37 2.32 -9.82
C HIS A 43 -11.60 1.40 -8.62
N ASP A 44 -12.01 1.97 -7.50
CA ASP A 44 -12.55 1.28 -6.32
C ASP A 44 -13.90 1.94 -5.97
N MET A 45 -14.70 1.30 -5.14
CA MET A 45 -16.02 1.75 -4.67
C MET A 45 -16.04 3.20 -4.14
N LYS A 46 -14.88 3.75 -3.74
CA LYS A 46 -14.76 5.09 -3.14
C LYS A 46 -13.92 6.08 -3.96
N LYS A 47 -13.10 5.60 -4.90
CA LYS A 47 -12.04 6.42 -5.51
C LYS A 47 -11.79 6.02 -6.95
N ASN A 48 -11.66 7.02 -7.81
CA ASN A 48 -11.17 6.88 -9.17
C ASN A 48 -9.89 7.68 -9.34
N LYS A 49 -8.87 7.06 -9.94
CA LYS A 49 -7.57 7.70 -10.19
C LYS A 49 -7.06 7.29 -11.55
N THR A 50 -6.57 8.26 -12.31
CA THR A 50 -5.86 8.00 -13.57
C THR A 50 -4.39 8.29 -13.36
N ILE A 51 -3.53 7.33 -13.69
CA ILE A 51 -2.08 7.45 -13.54
C ILE A 51 -1.46 7.38 -14.94
N PRO A 52 -0.75 8.42 -15.40
CA PRO A 52 -0.05 8.37 -16.67
C PRO A 52 1.09 7.36 -16.61
N VAL A 53 1.25 6.57 -17.67
CA VAL A 53 2.31 5.57 -17.81
C VAL A 53 2.98 5.72 -19.17
N ASN A 54 4.31 5.78 -19.16
CA ASN A 54 5.13 5.81 -20.35
C ASN A 54 6.26 4.76 -20.22
N LYS A 55 7.01 4.53 -21.30
CA LYS A 55 8.13 3.56 -21.31
C LYS A 55 9.26 3.90 -20.33
N GLY A 56 9.34 5.15 -19.87
CA GLY A 56 10.30 5.61 -18.88
C GLY A 56 9.85 5.40 -17.43
N CYS A 57 8.60 4.97 -17.21
CA CYS A 57 8.08 4.72 -15.88
C CYS A 57 8.72 3.49 -15.24
N GLN A 58 8.73 3.49 -13.91
CA GLN A 58 9.17 2.37 -13.08
C GLN A 58 8.06 1.99 -12.10
N VAL A 59 7.78 0.71 -11.96
CA VAL A 59 6.86 0.20 -10.94
C VAL A 59 7.65 -0.11 -9.67
N LEU A 60 7.21 0.41 -8.53
CA LEU A 60 7.82 0.12 -7.24
C LEU A 60 6.81 -0.66 -6.39
N ILE A 61 7.22 -1.80 -5.86
CA ILE A 61 6.40 -2.56 -4.91
C ILE A 61 6.95 -2.36 -3.51
N THR A 62 6.07 -2.01 -2.57
CA THR A 62 6.36 -1.98 -1.14
C THR A 62 5.56 -3.02 -0.39
N SER A 63 6.08 -3.41 0.76
CA SER A 63 5.36 -4.21 1.74
C SER A 63 5.63 -3.65 3.13
N SER A 64 4.59 -3.50 3.94
CA SER A 64 4.72 -3.11 5.34
C SER A 64 3.96 -4.08 6.23
N GLN A 65 4.51 -4.37 7.41
CA GLN A 65 3.79 -5.01 8.50
C GLN A 65 3.40 -3.95 9.53
N GLY A 66 2.10 -3.81 9.77
CA GLY A 66 1.58 -3.09 10.92
C GLY A 66 1.33 -4.07 12.07
N ILE A 67 1.72 -3.68 13.28
CA ILE A 67 1.29 -4.35 14.51
C ILE A 67 0.32 -3.40 15.22
N THR A 68 -0.98 -3.70 15.16
CA THR A 68 -1.96 -3.06 16.04
C THR A 68 -1.96 -3.84 17.36
N ARG A 69 -1.73 -3.18 18.51
CA ARG A 69 -1.74 -3.86 19.82
C ARG A 69 -3.04 -4.64 20.01
N GLY A 70 -2.93 -5.96 20.14
CA GLY A 70 -4.07 -6.87 20.36
C GLY A 70 -4.80 -7.36 19.11
N GLN A 71 -4.30 -7.08 17.90
CA GLN A 71 -4.83 -7.64 16.65
C GLN A 71 -3.73 -8.35 15.85
N ASN A 72 -4.15 -9.30 15.00
CA ASN A 72 -3.27 -10.05 14.11
C ASN A 72 -2.43 -9.09 13.25
N PRO A 73 -1.15 -9.43 12.95
CA PRO A 73 -0.28 -8.60 12.13
C PRO A 73 -0.93 -8.35 10.77
N ILE A 74 -1.00 -7.08 10.40
CA ILE A 74 -1.59 -6.65 9.15
C ILE A 74 -0.45 -6.54 8.15
N THR A 75 -0.44 -7.40 7.14
CA THR A 75 0.49 -7.26 6.04
C THR A 75 -0.17 -6.50 4.90
N SER A 76 0.41 -5.39 4.52
CA SER A 76 0.01 -4.63 3.34
C SER A 76 1.09 -4.66 2.28
N SER A 77 0.68 -4.70 1.01
CA SER A 77 1.56 -4.46 -0.13
C SER A 77 0.98 -3.34 -0.99
N GLU A 78 1.83 -2.44 -1.45
CA GLU A 78 1.43 -1.29 -2.25
C GLU A 78 2.20 -1.28 -3.56
N ILE A 79 1.53 -0.90 -4.64
CA ILE A 79 2.15 -0.70 -5.95
C ILE A 79 2.18 0.80 -6.23
N TYR A 80 3.35 1.31 -6.55
CA TYR A 80 3.56 2.67 -7.00
C TYR A 80 4.06 2.71 -8.44
N ILE A 81 3.68 3.75 -9.18
CA ILE A 81 4.24 4.10 -10.47
C ILE A 81 5.09 5.34 -10.29
N LYS A 82 6.39 5.23 -10.54
CA LYS A 82 7.32 6.35 -10.60
C LYS A 82 7.46 6.83 -12.04
N ASN A 83 7.19 8.10 -12.28
CA ASN A 83 7.32 8.73 -13.59
C ASN A 83 8.17 10.01 -13.44
N GLY A 84 9.45 9.93 -13.82
CA GLY A 84 10.41 10.98 -13.47
C GLY A 84 10.54 11.12 -11.96
N ASP A 85 10.29 12.34 -11.45
CA ASP A 85 10.31 12.64 -10.01
C ASP A 85 8.96 12.41 -9.32
N GLU A 86 7.90 12.17 -10.09
CA GLU A 86 6.57 11.93 -9.54
C GLU A 86 6.41 10.46 -9.12
N LEU A 87 5.80 10.26 -7.95
CA LEU A 87 5.47 8.95 -7.42
C LEU A 87 3.97 8.84 -7.16
N HIS A 88 3.33 7.90 -7.85
CA HIS A 88 1.88 7.71 -7.78
C HIS A 88 1.54 6.36 -7.17
N LEU A 89 0.83 6.36 -6.03
CA LEU A 89 0.22 5.12 -5.52
C LEU A 89 -0.84 4.63 -6.52
N LEU A 90 -0.66 3.42 -7.04
CA LEU A 90 -1.62 2.75 -7.92
C LEU A 90 -2.68 2.02 -7.10
N CYS A 91 -2.25 1.12 -6.21
CA CYS A 91 -3.16 0.34 -5.37
C CYS A 91 -2.45 -0.16 -4.11
N SER A 92 -3.22 -0.43 -3.08
CA SER A 92 -2.76 -1.12 -1.87
C SER A 92 -3.64 -2.34 -1.60
N PHE A 93 -3.00 -3.41 -1.14
CA PHE A 93 -3.61 -4.67 -0.78
C PHE A 93 -3.31 -4.91 0.69
N VAL A 94 -4.33 -5.23 1.46
CA VAL A 94 -4.21 -5.51 2.89
C VAL A 94 -4.77 -6.89 3.14
N VAL A 95 -3.96 -7.77 3.73
CA VAL A 95 -4.40 -9.09 4.17
C VAL A 95 -3.97 -9.30 5.62
N PHE A 96 -4.87 -9.90 6.39
CA PHE A 96 -4.63 -10.35 7.75
C PHE A 96 -3.96 -11.73 7.67
N GLU A 97 -2.63 -11.75 7.68
CA GLU A 97 -1.83 -12.97 7.68
C GLU A 97 -0.87 -12.95 8.87
N GLU A 98 -0.99 -13.95 9.75
CA GLU A 98 -0.01 -14.23 10.80
C GLU A 98 1.25 -14.85 10.18
N LEU A 99 2.09 -14.02 9.56
CA LEU A 99 3.33 -14.48 8.93
C LEU A 99 4.54 -13.68 9.40
N ASN A 100 5.57 -14.41 9.85
CA ASN A 100 6.88 -13.87 10.20
C ASN A 100 7.72 -13.47 8.98
N ASP A 101 7.32 -13.88 7.76
CA ASP A 101 8.03 -13.59 6.51
C ASP A 101 7.10 -12.91 5.49
N LEU A 102 7.34 -11.60 5.31
CA LEU A 102 6.63 -10.74 4.37
C LEU A 102 6.60 -11.26 2.93
N ARG A 103 7.68 -11.94 2.50
CA ARG A 103 7.85 -12.43 1.12
C ARG A 103 7.00 -13.65 0.83
N LYS A 104 6.48 -14.30 1.88
CA LYS A 104 5.61 -15.47 1.76
C LYS A 104 4.13 -15.09 1.74
N THR A 105 3.80 -13.81 1.93
CA THR A 105 2.41 -13.34 1.91
C THR A 105 1.83 -13.39 0.50
N GLY A 106 0.54 -13.67 0.38
CA GLY A 106 -0.09 -13.66 -0.95
C GLY A 106 -0.29 -12.24 -1.51
N CYS A 107 -0.37 -11.22 -0.66
CA CYS A 107 -0.36 -9.81 -1.07
C CYS A 107 0.82 -9.48 -1.99
N TYR A 108 2.01 -9.92 -1.58
CA TYR A 108 3.25 -9.71 -2.32
C TYR A 108 3.20 -10.37 -3.70
N LYS A 109 2.77 -11.64 -3.77
CA LYS A 109 2.65 -12.37 -5.04
C LYS A 109 1.63 -11.75 -5.99
N LEU A 110 0.55 -11.19 -5.46
CA LEU A 110 -0.41 -10.43 -6.27
C LEU A 110 0.24 -9.17 -6.85
N ALA A 111 1.00 -8.43 -6.04
CA ALA A 111 1.69 -7.24 -6.48
C ALA A 111 2.73 -7.55 -7.58
N GLU A 112 3.49 -8.65 -7.45
CA GLU A 112 4.38 -9.14 -8.51
C GLU A 112 3.65 -9.46 -9.78
N HIS A 113 2.51 -10.15 -9.65
CA HIS A 113 1.73 -10.57 -10.78
C HIS A 113 1.25 -9.36 -11.58
N ILE A 114 0.73 -8.33 -10.90
CA ILE A 114 0.32 -7.07 -11.53
C ILE A 114 1.53 -6.36 -12.14
N ALA A 115 2.66 -6.26 -11.42
CA ALA A 115 3.86 -5.59 -11.93
C ALA A 115 4.44 -6.28 -13.18
N ASN A 116 4.37 -7.60 -13.27
CA ASN A 116 4.76 -8.35 -14.46
C ASN A 116 3.83 -8.06 -15.64
N ILE A 117 2.51 -8.00 -15.43
CA ILE A 117 1.56 -7.59 -16.47
C ILE A 117 1.88 -6.17 -16.97
N LEU A 118 2.18 -5.24 -16.05
CA LEU A 118 2.56 -3.88 -16.41
C LEU A 118 3.86 -3.85 -17.21
N LYS A 119 4.86 -4.64 -16.82
CA LYS A 119 6.11 -4.78 -17.56
C LYS A 119 5.86 -5.29 -18.97
N ASP A 120 5.08 -6.35 -19.13
CA ASP A 120 4.83 -6.96 -20.44
C ASP A 120 4.03 -6.02 -21.35
N LYS A 121 3.09 -5.28 -20.78
CA LYS A 121 2.23 -4.37 -21.52
C LYS A 121 2.90 -3.04 -21.88
N TYR A 122 3.62 -2.43 -20.95
CA TYR A 122 4.17 -1.08 -21.10
C TYR A 122 5.68 -1.04 -21.33
N GLY A 123 6.36 -2.18 -21.22
CA GLY A 123 7.83 -2.25 -21.28
C GLY A 123 8.52 -1.60 -20.06
N VAL A 124 7.80 -1.42 -18.95
CA VAL A 124 8.30 -0.76 -17.74
C VAL A 124 9.14 -1.72 -16.89
N LYS A 125 10.15 -1.18 -16.19
CA LYS A 125 10.90 -1.94 -15.19
C LYS A 125 10.16 -1.91 -13.87
N TRP A 126 10.35 -2.94 -13.04
CA TRP A 126 9.82 -2.95 -11.69
C TRP A 126 10.86 -3.42 -10.66
N GLU A 127 10.80 -2.89 -9.44
CA GLU A 127 11.70 -3.24 -8.34
C GLU A 127 11.00 -3.28 -6.98
N TYR A 128 11.65 -3.93 -6.02
CA TYR A 128 11.23 -3.98 -4.62
C TYR A 128 11.85 -2.91 -3.77
N LYS A 129 11.04 -2.29 -2.90
CA LYS A 129 11.51 -1.43 -1.81
C LYS A 129 10.80 -1.76 -0.51
N ASN A 130 11.57 -2.13 0.52
CA ASN A 130 11.03 -2.48 1.84
C ASN A 130 10.37 -1.30 2.57
N CYS A 131 10.59 -0.08 2.11
CA CYS A 131 9.83 1.10 2.50
C CYS A 131 10.05 2.15 1.41
N ILE A 132 8.99 2.83 0.96
CA ILE A 132 9.16 4.08 0.21
C ILE A 132 8.77 5.19 1.18
N ASP A 133 9.72 6.07 1.48
CA ASP A 133 9.46 7.31 2.18
C ASP A 133 8.64 8.21 1.26
N THR A 134 7.32 8.04 1.31
CA THR A 134 6.41 8.96 0.64
C THR A 134 6.27 10.22 1.49
N PRO A 135 6.00 11.39 0.88
CA PRO A 135 5.75 12.62 1.62
C PRO A 135 4.62 12.47 2.65
N GLU A 136 3.66 11.58 2.39
CA GLU A 136 2.55 11.26 3.29
C GLU A 136 3.02 10.47 4.52
N LYS A 137 3.82 9.41 4.34
CA LYS A 137 4.42 8.64 5.45
C LYS A 137 5.36 9.50 6.30
N GLN A 138 6.08 10.43 5.67
CA GLN A 138 6.92 11.38 6.39
C GLN A 138 6.10 12.40 7.20
N LYS A 139 4.94 12.83 6.71
CA LYS A 139 4.00 13.66 7.49
C LYS A 139 3.45 12.91 8.70
N GLU A 140 3.07 11.64 8.53
CA GLU A 140 2.59 10.80 9.64
C GLU A 140 3.68 10.57 10.70
N PHE A 141 4.92 10.29 10.28
CA PHE A 141 6.06 10.15 11.16
C PHE A 141 6.35 11.45 11.94
N ASN A 142 6.33 12.59 11.24
CA ASN A 142 6.53 13.90 11.87
C ASN A 142 5.42 14.25 12.88
N LEU A 143 4.17 13.87 12.58
CA LEU A 143 3.04 14.03 13.51
C LEU A 143 3.22 13.16 14.77
N GLY A 144 3.70 11.93 14.61
CA GLY A 144 4.02 11.04 15.73
C GLY A 144 5.10 11.58 16.65
N ILE A 145 6.17 12.17 16.08
CA ILE A 145 7.22 12.84 16.86
C ILE A 145 6.66 14.05 17.61
N LEU A 146 5.85 14.88 16.95
CA LEU A 146 5.23 16.05 17.57
C LEU A 146 4.37 15.66 18.78
N LEU A 147 3.57 14.60 18.65
CA LEU A 147 2.74 14.08 19.74
C LEU A 147 3.58 13.59 20.92
N MET A 148 4.71 12.91 20.67
CA MET A 148 5.63 12.49 21.74
C MET A 148 6.20 13.69 22.50
N ILE A 149 6.64 14.73 21.78
CA ILE A 149 7.20 15.95 22.39
C ILE A 149 6.13 16.63 23.27
N LEU A 150 4.89 16.74 22.78
CA LEU A 150 3.78 17.31 23.55
C LEU A 150 3.49 16.53 24.85
N ILE A 151 3.46 15.20 24.77
CA ILE A 151 3.25 14.34 25.95
C ILE A 151 4.39 14.54 26.95
N TRP A 152 5.64 14.64 26.48
CA TRP A 152 6.80 14.90 27.35
C TRP A 152 6.70 16.25 28.07
N ILE A 153 6.31 17.31 27.37
CA ILE A 153 6.13 18.64 27.97
C ILE A 153 5.05 18.62 29.05
N ILE A 154 3.90 17.99 28.77
CA ILE A 154 2.80 17.88 29.73
C ILE A 154 3.26 17.08 30.96
N THR A 155 3.90 15.94 30.76
CA THR A 155 4.38 15.07 31.85
C THR A 155 5.38 15.80 32.72
N PHE A 156 6.34 16.52 32.12
CA PHE A 156 7.32 17.31 32.85
C PHE A 156 6.67 18.45 33.64
N SER A 157 5.67 19.11 33.07
CA SER A 157 4.91 20.19 33.74
C SER A 157 4.14 19.67 34.95
N VAL A 158 3.53 18.49 34.85
CA VAL A 158 2.80 17.84 35.95
C VAL A 158 3.76 17.46 37.08
N ILE A 159 4.91 16.84 36.75
CA ILE A 159 5.93 16.48 37.75
C ILE A 159 6.46 17.74 38.45
N TYR A 160 6.75 18.79 37.70
CA TYR A 160 7.22 20.06 38.26
C TYR A 160 6.19 20.70 39.20
N LEU A 161 4.91 20.72 38.82
CA LEU A 161 3.83 21.25 39.67
C LEU A 161 3.66 20.43 40.95
N GLN A 162 3.73 19.10 40.87
CA GLN A 162 3.67 18.23 42.05
C GLN A 162 4.88 18.46 42.97
N ALA A 163 6.09 18.58 42.41
CA ALA A 163 7.31 18.85 43.19
C ALA A 163 7.32 20.24 43.84
N LYS A 164 6.61 21.22 43.26
CA LYS A 164 6.50 22.58 43.81
C LYS A 164 5.45 22.72 44.93
N HIS A 165 4.44 21.85 44.94
CA HIS A 165 3.34 21.85 45.90
C HIS A 165 3.45 20.75 46.97
N SER A 166 4.55 19.99 46.98
CA SER A 166 4.99 19.10 48.06
C SER A 166 6.04 19.79 48.93
#